data_AF-A0A2S8PRI1-F1
#
_entry.id   AF-A0A2S8PRI1-F1
#
_cell.length_a   1.000
_cell.length_b   1.000
_cell.length_c   1.000
_cell.angle_alpha   90.00
_cell.angle_beta   90.00
_cell.angle_gamma   90.00
#
_symmetry.space_group_name_H-M   'P 1'
#
loop_
_entity.id
_entity.type
_entity.pdbx_description
1 polymer ?
#
loop_
_entity_poly.entity_id
_entity_poly.type
_entity_poly.pdbx_seq_one_letter_code
_entity_poly.pdbx_strand_id
1 'polypeptide(L)' 'MPVLIMGIVLAAIGWFARKKPESWWFRRFGEDWDAELSEDRRWYLRFAGMILMIFGGLLCLAGVFSI' A
#
# COMPACT_ATOMS: atom_id res chain seq x y z
N MET A 1 18.27 11.40 -1.63
CA MET A 1 18.09 10.57 -0.41
C MET A 1 16.65 10.50 0.13
N PRO A 2 15.95 11.60 0.48
CA PRO A 2 14.60 11.49 1.07
C PRO A 2 13.56 10.86 0.13
N VAL A 3 13.69 11.10 -1.18
CA VAL A 3 12.81 10.53 -2.21
C VAL A 3 12.92 9.00 -2.28
N LEU A 4 14.13 8.44 -2.12
CA LEU A 4 14.34 6.99 -2.09
C LEU A 4 13.65 6.34 -0.89
N ILE A 5 13.81 6.94 0.29
CA ILE A 5 13.18 6.45 1.53
C ILE A 5 11.65 6.49 1.38
N MET A 6 11.11 7.57 0.82
CA MET A 6 9.68 7.70 0.56
C MET A 6 9.17 6.64 -0.43
N GLY A 7 9.91 6.37 -1.51
CA GLY A 7 9.59 5.31 -2.48
C GLY A 7 9.58 3.92 -1.85
N ILE A 8 10.58 3.61 -1.01
CA ILE A 8 10.67 2.33 -0.29
C ILE A 8 9.48 2.15 0.66
N VAL A 9 9.14 3.20 1.43
CA VAL A 9 8.00 3.17 2.36
C VAL A 9 6.69 2.95 1.61
N LEU A 10 6.47 3.65 0.49
CA LEU A 10 5.28 3.48 -0.35
C LEU A 10 5.18 2.07 -0.92
N ALA A 11 6.28 1.51 -1.41
CA ALA A 11 6.31 0.14 -1.91
C ALA A 11 6.02 -0.90 -0.80
N ALA A 12 6.56 -0.69 0.40
CA ALA A 12 6.31 -1.55 1.56
C ALA A 12 4.85 -1.51 2.01
N ILE A 13 4.22 -0.33 2.02
CA ILE A 13 2.79 -0.18 2.31
C ILE A 13 1.94 -0.88 1.25
N GLY A 14 2.29 -0.73 -0.04
CA GLY A 14 1.62 -1.43 -1.13
C GLY A 14 1.72 -2.96 -1.03
N TRP A 15 2.89 -3.46 -0.62
CA TRP A 15 3.11 -4.87 -0.30
C TRP A 15 2.26 -5.35 0.86
N PHE A 16 2.24 -4.58 1.95
CA PHE A 16 1.46 -4.91 3.12
C PHE A 16 -0.05 -4.98 2.81
N ALA A 17 -0.57 -4.02 2.02
CA ALA A 17 -1.95 -4.00 1.55
C ALA A 17 -2.34 -5.24 0.75
N ARG A 18 -1.44 -5.77 -0.08
CA ARG A 18 -1.70 -7.00 -0.86
C ARG A 18 -1.63 -8.27 -0.02
N LYS A 19 -0.69 -8.35 0.93
CA LYS A 19 -0.46 -9.55 1.74
C LYS A 19 -1.44 -9.70 2.89
N LYS A 20 -1.84 -8.59 3.52
CA LYS A 20 -2.75 -8.56 4.67
C LYS A 20 -3.83 -7.49 4.47
N PRO A 21 -4.74 -7.66 3.49
CA PRO A 21 -5.80 -6.68 3.22
C PRO A 21 -6.77 -6.56 4.40
N GLU A 22 -6.90 -7.60 5.22
CA GLU A 22 -7.69 -7.60 6.45
C GLU A 22 -6.99 -6.95 7.67
N SER A 23 -5.79 -6.39 7.50
CA SER A 23 -5.10 -5.70 8.59
C SER A 23 -5.88 -4.48 9.10
N TRP A 24 -5.80 -4.21 10.40
CA TRP A 24 -6.38 -3.03 11.03
C TRP A 24 -5.96 -1.70 10.37
N TRP A 25 -4.77 -1.65 9.76
CA TRP A 25 -4.27 -0.49 9.00
C TRP A 25 -5.17 -0.09 7.81
N PHE A 26 -5.97 -1.01 7.29
CA PHE A 26 -6.81 -0.80 6.12
C PHE A 26 -8.31 -0.81 6.44
N ARG A 27 -8.68 -0.98 7.71
CA ARG A 27 -10.08 -0.88 8.16
C ARG A 27 -10.52 0.59 8.17
N ARG A 28 -11.78 0.87 7.84
CA ARG A 28 -12.32 2.21 8.02
C ARG A 28 -12.54 2.46 9.52
N PHE A 29 -12.31 3.69 9.95
CA PHE A 29 -12.72 4.11 11.30
C PHE A 29 -14.24 3.95 11.43
N GLY A 30 -14.68 3.17 12.41
CA GLY A 30 -16.09 2.91 12.70
C GLY A 30 -16.67 1.63 12.09
N GLU A 31 -15.90 0.78 11.40
CA GLU A 31 -16.33 -0.58 11.06
C GLU A 31 -16.21 -1.51 12.29
N ASP A 32 -17.22 -2.36 12.52
CA ASP A 32 -17.21 -3.36 13.58
C ASP A 32 -16.00 -4.30 13.46
N TRP A 33 -15.41 -4.65 14.61
CA TRP A 33 -14.19 -5.46 14.68
C TRP A 33 -14.38 -6.88 14.11
N ASP A 34 -15.62 -7.37 14.06
CA ASP A 34 -15.97 -8.68 13.51
C ASP A 34 -16.60 -8.61 12.11
N ALA A 35 -16.74 -7.41 11.52
CA ALA A 35 -17.27 -7.28 10.17
C ALA A 35 -16.26 -7.86 9.16
N GLU A 36 -16.68 -8.91 8.47
CA GLU A 36 -15.92 -9.58 7.43
C GLU A 36 -15.69 -8.61 6.25
N LEU A 37 -14.44 -8.46 5.83
CA LEU A 37 -14.11 -7.58 4.70
C LEU A 37 -14.83 -8.10 3.45
N SER A 38 -15.70 -7.29 2.85
CA SER A 38 -16.36 -7.66 1.59
C SER A 38 -15.33 -8.02 0.51
N GLU A 39 -15.70 -8.97 -0.35
CA GLU A 39 -14.83 -9.45 -1.42
C GLU A 39 -14.37 -8.30 -2.33
N ASP A 40 -15.28 -7.37 -2.66
CA ASP A 40 -14.99 -6.15 -3.42
C ASP A 40 -13.94 -5.26 -2.74
N ARG A 41 -14.04 -5.08 -1.42
CA ARG A 41 -13.10 -4.26 -0.66
C ARG A 41 -11.72 -4.91 -0.60
N ARG A 42 -11.68 -6.23 -0.46
CA ARG A 42 -10.43 -7.00 -0.50
C ARG A 42 -9.76 -6.91 -1.87
N TRP A 43 -10.55 -6.97 -2.94
CA TRP A 43 -10.07 -6.78 -4.30
C TRP A 43 -9.52 -5.36 -4.52
N TYR A 44 -10.28 -4.35 -4.08
CA TYR A 44 -9.86 -2.94 -4.14
C TYR A 44 -8.53 -2.70 -3.40
N LEU A 45 -8.36 -3.26 -2.20
CA LEU A 45 -7.12 -3.14 -1.43
C LEU A 45 -5.93 -3.79 -2.12
N ARG A 46 -6.12 -4.96 -2.75
CA ARG A 46 -5.07 -5.59 -3.55
C ARG A 46 -4.69 -4.75 -4.77
N PHE A 47 -5.68 -4.16 -5.44
CA PHE A 47 -5.46 -3.29 -6.59
C PHE A 47 -4.74 -1.99 -6.19
N ALA A 48 -5.21 -1.32 -5.15
CA ALA A 48 -4.57 -0.13 -4.60
C ALA A 48 -3.14 -0.42 -4.13
N GLY A 49 -2.91 -1.57 -3.48
CA GLY A 49 -1.57 -2.01 -3.09
C GLY A 49 -0.63 -2.24 -4.27
N MET A 50 -1.15 -2.74 -5.40
CA MET A 50 -0.39 -2.86 -6.65
C MET A 50 0.01 -1.49 -7.21
N ILE A 51 -0.92 -0.54 -7.23
CA ILE A 51 -0.64 0.84 -7.68
C ILE A 51 0.42 1.47 -6.78
N LEU A 52 0.30 1.33 -5.45
CA LEU A 52 1.27 1.83 -4.48
C LEU A 52 2.67 1.27 -4.68
N MET A 53 2.80 -0.03 -5.01
CA MET A 53 4.10 -0.61 -5.37
C MET A 53 4.69 0.03 -6.63
N ILE A 54 3.89 0.22 -7.68
CA ILE A 54 4.35 0.80 -8.95
C ILE A 54 4.82 2.23 -8.71
N PHE A 55 4.04 3.04 -8.01
CA PHE A 55 4.42 4.42 -7.66
C PHE A 55 5.64 4.47 -6.74
N GLY A 56 5.73 3.59 -5.73
CA GLY A 56 6.90 3.48 -4.87
C GLY A 56 8.16 3.12 -5.65
N GLY A 57 8.07 2.18 -6.59
CA GLY A 57 9.16 1.81 -7.49
C GLY A 57 9.59 2.97 -8.41
N LEU A 58 8.64 3.73 -8.96
CA LEU A 58 8.93 4.91 -9.77
C LEU A 58 9.64 6.00 -8.96
N LEU A 59 9.22 6.22 -7.71
CA LEU A 59 9.89 7.16 -6.80
C LEU A 59 11.30 6.69 -6.43
N CYS A 60 11.49 5.39 -6.24
CA CYS A 60 12.83 4.83 -6.06
C CYS A 60 13.71 5.12 -7.29
N LEU A 61 13.22 4.86 -8.49
CA LEU A 61 13.95 5.17 -9.73
C LEU A 61 14.29 6.66 -9.82
N ALA A 62 13.30 7.54 -9.65
CA ALA A 62 13.51 9.00 -9.67
C ALA A 62 14.52 9.46 -8.61
N GLY A 63 14.50 8.85 -7.43
CA GLY A 63 15.43 9.14 -6.35
C GLY A 63 16.86 8.67 -6.62
N VAL A 64 17.05 7.61 -7.41
CA VAL A 64 18.37 7.16 -7.88
C VAL A 64 18.92 8.11 -8.94
N PHE A 65 18.09 8.53 -9.91
CA PHE A 65 18.52 9.46 -10.97
C PHE A 65 18.73 10.90 -10.49
N SER A 66 18.21 11.26 -9.30
CA SER A 66 18.39 12.58 -8.68
C SER A 66 19.59 12.68 -7.74
N ILE A 67 20.43 11.63 -7.70
CA ILE A 67 21.73 11.59 -7.00
C ILE A 67 22.83 11.78 -8.02
#